data_AF-A0A2P6G7E4-F1
#
_entry.id   AF-A0A2P6G7E4-F1
#
_cell.length_a   1.000
_cell.length_b   1.000
_cell.length_c   1.000
_cell.angle_alpha   90.00
_cell.angle_beta   90.00
_cell.angle_gamma   90.00
#
_symmetry.space_group_name_H-M   'P 1'
#
loop_
_entity.id
_entity.type
_entity.pdbx_description
1 polymer ?
#
loop_
_entity_poly.entity_id
_entity_poly.type
_entity_poly.pdbx_seq_one_letter_code
_entity_poly.pdbx_strand_id
1 'polypeptide(L)'
;KNKELVLGSFTPKLSYFNRIIETSGGPFFYGSKPFYCDFGIYHQFSLLRLLDDQLFKDTPLISSFMGKIENLSGVKEYLDKRPELIGVSSCPQLVINGKAVPTGATQD
;
A
#
# COMPACT_ATOMS: atom_id res chain seq x y z
N LYS A 1 5.15 -11.73 16.59
CA LYS A 1 4.08 -12.73 16.36
C LYS A 1 3.12 -12.36 15.23
N ASN A 2 2.29 -11.31 15.30
CA ASN A 2 1.32 -11.03 14.21
C ASN A 2 1.97 -10.48 12.93
N LYS A 3 2.97 -9.59 13.05
CA LYS A 3 3.72 -9.05 11.90
C LYS A 3 4.40 -10.16 11.07
N GLU A 4 5.16 -11.04 11.72
CA GLU A 4 5.92 -12.12 11.05
C GLU A 4 4.99 -13.10 10.33
N LEU A 5 3.83 -13.42 10.90
CA LEU A 5 2.82 -14.28 10.27
C LEU A 5 2.26 -13.63 9.00
N VAL A 6 1.89 -12.34 9.07
CA VAL A 6 1.38 -11.60 7.91
C VAL A 6 2.43 -11.53 6.82
N LEU A 7 3.65 -11.08 7.15
CA LEU A 7 4.74 -10.96 6.18
C LEU A 7 5.13 -12.32 5.60
N GLY A 8 5.30 -13.35 6.41
CA GLY A 8 5.63 -14.70 5.95
C GLY A 8 4.59 -15.29 4.99
N SER A 9 3.30 -14.99 5.20
CA SER A 9 2.23 -15.42 4.29
C SER A 9 2.16 -14.61 2.98
N PHE A 10 2.74 -13.41 2.95
CA PHE A 10 2.61 -12.47 1.84
C PHE A 10 3.85 -12.38 0.96
N THR A 11 5.05 -12.38 1.54
CA THR A 11 6.33 -12.27 0.82
C THR A 11 6.44 -13.26 -0.35
N PRO A 12 6.06 -14.55 -0.22
CA PRO A 12 6.10 -15.47 -1.35
C PRO A 12 5.22 -15.04 -2.54
N LYS A 13 4.13 -14.31 -2.26
CA LYS A 13 3.16 -13.86 -3.28
C LYS A 13 3.66 -12.68 -4.11
N LEU A 14 4.70 -11.97 -3.67
CA LEU A 14 5.28 -10.84 -4.41
C LEU A 14 5.77 -11.26 -5.80
N SER A 15 6.29 -12.48 -5.92
CA SER A 15 6.72 -13.05 -7.19
C SER A 15 5.58 -13.13 -8.23
N TYR A 16 4.37 -13.49 -7.81
CA TYR A 16 3.20 -13.53 -8.68
C TYR A 16 2.79 -12.14 -9.15
N PHE A 17 2.76 -11.15 -8.25
CA PHE A 17 2.44 -9.77 -8.62
C PHE A 17 3.48 -9.15 -9.56
N ASN A 18 4.78 -9.40 -9.31
CA ASN A 18 5.84 -9.00 -10.24
C ASN A 18 5.59 -9.56 -11.64
N ARG A 19 5.30 -10.85 -11.74
CA ARG A 19 5.03 -11.49 -13.04
C ARG A 19 3.81 -10.91 -13.74
N ILE A 20 2.75 -10.57 -13.00
CA ILE A 20 1.56 -9.92 -13.56
C ILE A 20 1.92 -8.55 -14.13
N ILE A 21 2.63 -7.71 -13.38
CA ILE A 21 3.06 -6.38 -13.85
C ILE A 21 3.98 -6.52 -15.08
N GLU A 22 4.94 -7.43 -15.04
CA GLU A 22 5.88 -7.67 -16.13
C GLU A 22 5.17 -8.05 -17.44
N THR A 23 4.09 -8.84 -17.35
CA THR A 23 3.38 -9.38 -18.52
C THR A 23 2.15 -8.57 -18.94
N SER A 24 1.80 -7.50 -18.22
CA SER A 24 0.58 -6.73 -18.48
C SER A 24 0.66 -5.81 -19.70
N GLY A 25 1.88 -5.52 -20.17
CA GLY A 25 2.11 -4.54 -21.24
C GLY A 25 2.05 -3.08 -20.78
N GLY A 26 2.13 -2.82 -19.47
CA GLY A 26 2.19 -1.46 -18.93
C GLY A 26 2.49 -1.42 -17.43
N PRO A 27 2.36 -0.26 -16.78
CA PRO A 27 2.71 -0.10 -15.36
C PRO A 27 1.67 -0.67 -14.38
N PHE A 28 0.50 -1.11 -14.85
CA PHE A 28 -0.61 -1.61 -14.04
C PHE A 28 -0.94 -3.07 -14.39
N PHE A 29 -1.81 -3.74 -13.64
CA PHE A 29 -2.07 -5.17 -13.83
C PHE A 29 -2.78 -5.50 -15.15
N TYR A 30 -3.50 -4.55 -15.73
CA TYR A 30 -4.19 -4.68 -17.02
C TYR A 30 -3.61 -3.75 -18.10
N GLY A 31 -2.33 -3.40 -17.98
CA GLY A 31 -1.59 -2.67 -19.00
C GLY A 31 -1.40 -1.20 -18.68
N SER A 32 -1.74 -0.32 -19.64
CA SER A 32 -1.33 1.09 -19.61
C SER A 32 -2.16 1.99 -18.70
N LYS A 33 -3.39 1.57 -18.32
CA LYS A 33 -4.32 2.34 -17.50
C LYS A 33 -4.61 1.61 -16.19
N PRO A 34 -4.82 2.34 -15.07
CA PRO A 34 -5.19 1.71 -13.82
C PRO A 34 -6.60 1.12 -13.91
N PHE A 35 -6.81 0.02 -13.19
CA PHE A 35 -8.06 -0.69 -13.05
C PHE A 35 -8.37 -0.89 -11.55
N TYR A 36 -9.62 -1.23 -11.21
CA TYR A 36 -10.06 -1.25 -9.80
C TYR A 36 -9.18 -2.14 -8.90
N CYS A 37 -8.65 -3.24 -9.44
CA CYS A 37 -7.80 -4.18 -8.71
C CYS A 37 -6.47 -3.56 -8.30
N ASP A 38 -5.94 -2.62 -9.08
CA ASP A 38 -4.66 -1.96 -8.81
C ASP A 38 -4.75 -1.16 -7.51
N PHE A 39 -5.87 -0.47 -7.27
CA PHE A 39 -6.11 0.28 -6.03
C PHE A 39 -6.26 -0.65 -4.82
N GLY A 40 -6.94 -1.79 -4.98
CA GLY A 40 -7.08 -2.78 -3.91
C GLY A 40 -5.73 -3.37 -3.49
N ILE A 41 -4.87 -3.69 -4.45
CA ILE A 41 -3.52 -4.21 -4.17
C ILE A 41 -2.59 -3.12 -3.67
N TYR A 42 -2.66 -1.90 -4.22
CA TYR A 42 -1.95 -0.75 -3.69
C TYR A 42 -2.26 -0.53 -2.21
N HIS A 43 -3.54 -0.58 -1.83
CA HIS A 43 -3.94 -0.45 -0.43
C HIS A 43 -3.26 -1.50 0.45
N GLN A 44 -3.30 -2.76 0.04
CA GLN A 44 -2.65 -3.86 0.77
C GLN A 44 -1.14 -3.66 0.87
N PHE A 45 -0.46 -3.32 -0.23
CA PHE A 45 0.97 -3.06 -0.23
C PHE A 45 1.34 -1.85 0.64
N SER A 46 0.53 -0.79 0.64
CA SER A 46 0.77 0.40 1.47
C SER A 46 0.73 0.07 2.97
N LEU A 47 -0.17 -0.82 3.40
CA LEU A 47 -0.24 -1.29 4.79
C LEU A 47 0.93 -2.19 5.14
N LEU A 48 1.36 -3.05 4.22
CA LEU A 48 2.52 -3.91 4.41
C LEU A 48 3.82 -3.10 4.53
N ARG A 49 3.94 -1.99 3.79
CA ARG A 49 5.06 -1.04 3.91
C ARG A 49 5.14 -0.40 5.30
N LEU A 50 4.00 -0.21 5.98
CA LEU A 50 3.98 0.25 7.38
C LEU A 50 4.40 -0.83 8.37
N LEU A 51 4.30 -2.11 8.00
CA LEU A 51 4.81 -3.22 8.79
C LEU A 51 6.31 -3.41 8.58
N ASP A 52 6.79 -3.30 7.35
CA ASP A 52 8.20 -3.45 6.97
C ASP A 52 8.51 -2.57 5.75
N ASP A 53 9.29 -1.52 5.97
CA ASP A 53 9.65 -0.54 4.94
C ASP A 53 10.64 -1.08 3.90
N GLN A 54 11.33 -2.19 4.20
CA GLN A 54 12.26 -2.86 3.29
C GLN A 54 11.59 -3.94 2.44
N LEU A 55 10.30 -4.24 2.66
CA LEU A 55 9.60 -5.36 2.03
C LEU A 55 9.71 -5.37 0.50
N PHE A 56 9.71 -4.19 -0.13
CA PHE A 56 9.72 -4.06 -1.59
C PHE A 56 11.09 -3.66 -2.16
N LYS A 57 12.15 -3.64 -1.35
CA LYS A 57 13.50 -3.21 -1.77
C LYS A 57 14.00 -3.99 -2.98
N ASP A 58 13.77 -5.29 -3.00
CA ASP A 58 14.23 -6.20 -4.06
C ASP A 58 13.15 -6.45 -5.15
N THR A 59 12.07 -5.67 -5.16
CA THR A 59 10.98 -5.79 -6.15
C THR A 59 10.72 -4.46 -6.86
N PRO A 60 11.62 -4.01 -7.75
CA PRO A 60 11.54 -2.69 -8.39
C PRO A 60 10.27 -2.49 -9.23
N LEU A 61 9.71 -3.55 -9.81
CA LEU A 61 8.43 -3.48 -10.54
C LEU A 61 7.26 -3.12 -9.61
N ILE A 62 7.20 -3.70 -8.41
CA ILE A 62 6.18 -3.37 -7.40
C ILE A 62 6.37 -1.94 -6.90
N SER A 63 7.61 -1.53 -6.62
CA SER A 63 7.92 -0.15 -6.21
C SER A 63 7.50 0.86 -7.29
N SER A 64 7.78 0.57 -8.56
CA SER A 64 7.34 1.36 -9.72
C SER A 64 5.81 1.41 -9.83
N PHE A 65 5.14 0.26 -9.73
CA PHE A 65 3.67 0.15 -9.72
C PHE A 65 3.03 1.03 -8.64
N MET A 66 3.52 0.92 -7.39
CA MET A 66 3.01 1.74 -6.29
C MET A 66 3.21 3.23 -6.56
N GLY A 67 4.39 3.63 -7.04
CA GLY A 67 4.66 5.01 -7.42
C GLY A 67 3.76 5.52 -8.56
N LYS A 68 3.38 4.66 -9.50
CA LYS A 68 2.44 5.02 -10.59
C LYS A 68 1.04 5.27 -10.07
N ILE A 69 0.57 4.49 -9.09
CA ILE A 69 -0.71 4.72 -8.41
C ILE A 69 -0.66 5.99 -7.56
N GLU A 70 0.39 6.17 -6.76
CA GLU A 70 0.60 7.34 -5.89
C GLU A 70 0.61 8.68 -6.67
N ASN A 71 1.08 8.65 -7.93
CA ASN A 71 1.16 9.84 -8.80
C ASN A 71 -0.13 10.12 -9.60
N LEU A 72 -1.17 9.30 -9.52
CA LEU A 72 -2.46 9.64 -10.11
C LEU A 72 -3.05 10.85 -9.38
N SER A 73 -3.52 11.87 -10.10
CA SER A 73 -3.93 13.17 -9.52
C SER A 73 -4.88 13.02 -8.32
N GLY A 74 -5.96 12.25 -8.47
CA GLY A 74 -6.92 12.02 -7.39
C GLY A 74 -6.38 11.17 -6.24
N VAL A 75 -5.47 10.24 -6.51
CA VAL A 75 -4.81 9.44 -5.45
C VAL A 75 -3.85 10.33 -4.69
N LYS A 76 -3.01 11.09 -5.38
CA LYS A 76 -2.09 12.04 -4.76
C LYS A 76 -2.83 13.01 -3.85
N GLU A 77 -3.91 13.62 -4.34
CA GLU A 77 -4.75 14.52 -3.53
C GLU A 77 -5.32 13.84 -2.29
N TYR A 78 -5.80 12.60 -2.42
CA TYR A 78 -6.30 11.81 -1.30
C TYR A 78 -5.19 11.50 -0.28
N LEU A 79 -4.01 11.07 -0.75
CA LEU A 79 -2.86 10.73 0.10
C LEU A 79 -2.30 11.96 0.84
N ASP A 80 -2.30 13.13 0.19
CA ASP A 80 -1.86 14.39 0.79
C ASP A 80 -2.80 14.86 1.93
N LYS A 81 -4.09 14.46 1.89
CA LYS A 81 -5.11 14.86 2.87
C LYS A 81 -5.42 13.81 3.93
N ARG A 82 -5.14 12.53 3.67
CA ARG A 82 -5.52 11.45 4.60
C ARG A 82 -4.75 11.56 5.92
N PRO A 83 -5.38 11.26 7.07
CA PRO A 83 -4.69 11.17 8.35
C PRO A 83 -3.53 10.17 8.32
N GLU A 84 -2.46 10.47 9.04
CA GLU A 84 -1.34 9.55 9.22
C GLU A 84 -1.79 8.33 10.05
N LEU A 85 -1.41 7.14 9.60
CA LEU A 85 -1.67 5.88 10.31
C LEU A 85 -0.43 5.46 11.08
N ILE A 86 -0.53 5.41 12.41
CA ILE A 86 0.56 5.06 13.33
C ILE A 86 0.22 3.80 14.14
N GLY A 87 1.23 3.23 14.82
CA GLY A 87 1.02 2.11 15.74
C GLY A 87 0.60 0.80 15.06
N VAL A 88 0.73 0.71 13.73
CA VAL A 88 0.45 -0.51 12.96
C VAL A 88 1.25 -1.68 13.53
N SER A 89 0.60 -2.85 13.68
CA SER A 89 1.07 -4.07 14.38
C SER A 89 0.91 -4.12 15.91
N SER A 90 0.55 -3.01 16.56
CA SER A 90 0.32 -2.96 18.02
C SER A 90 -1.06 -2.37 18.34
N CYS A 91 -1.18 -1.05 18.36
CA CYS A 91 -2.43 -0.32 18.51
C CYS A 91 -2.56 0.69 17.36
N PRO A 92 -3.19 0.29 16.23
CA PRO A 92 -3.37 1.17 15.10
C PRO A 92 -4.19 2.41 15.46
N GLN A 93 -3.71 3.59 15.10
CA GLN A 93 -4.36 4.88 15.38
C GLN A 93 -4.20 5.83 14.20
N LEU A 94 -5.14 6.77 14.06
CA LEU A 94 -5.02 7.88 13.11
C LEU A 94 -4.56 9.14 13.85
N VAL A 95 -3.68 9.91 13.21
CA VAL A 95 -3.31 11.25 13.69
C VAL A 95 -4.24 12.27 13.05
N ILE A 96 -5.18 12.81 13.83
CA ILE A 96 -6.15 13.83 13.40
C ILE A 96 -5.92 15.08 14.26
N ASN A 97 -5.67 16.22 13.62
CA ASN A 97 -5.39 17.49 14.31
C ASN A 97 -4.29 17.36 15.38
N GLY A 98 -3.25 16.57 15.10
CA GLY A 98 -2.13 16.30 16.01
C GLY A 98 -2.44 15.34 17.17
N LYS A 99 -3.63 14.74 17.22
CA LYS A 99 -4.04 13.78 18.26
C LYS A 99 -4.18 12.38 17.69
N ALA A 100 -3.63 11.39 18.38
CA ALA A 100 -3.83 9.98 18.08
C ALA A 100 -5.22 9.53 18.52
N VAL A 101 -6.04 9.06 17.58
CA VAL A 101 -7.42 8.58 17.81
C VAL A 101 -7.59 7.14 17.30
N PRO A 102 -8.57 6.37 17.82
CA PRO A 102 -8.84 5.03 17.31
C PRO A 102 -9.15 5.02 15.81
N THR A 103 -8.71 3.96 15.12
CA THR A 103 -9.10 3.75 13.72
C THR A 103 -10.62 3.59 13.63
N GLY A 104 -11.28 4.45 12.85
CA GLY A 104 -12.75 4.49 12.73
C GLY A 104 -13.43 5.66 13.45
N ALA A 105 -12.67 6.49 14.19
CA ALA A 105 -13.17 7.77 14.66
C ALA A 105 -13.47 8.71 13.48
N THR A 106 -14.62 9.39 13.53
CA THR A 106 -14.96 10.46 12.58
C THR A 106 -14.26 11.76 12.98
N GLN A 107 -13.97 12.60 11.98
CA GLN A 107 -13.68 14.00 12.26
C GLN A 107 -15.02 14.63 12.65
N ASP A 108 -15.16 14.99 13.93
CA ASP A 108 -16.25 15.86 14.39
C ASP A 108 -16.02 17.31 13.94
#